data_AF-A0A382C7B3-F1
#
_entry.id   AF-A0A382C7B3-F1
#
_cell.length_a   1.000
_cell.length_b   1.000
_cell.length_c   1.000
_cell.angle_alpha   90.00
_cell.angle_beta   90.00
_cell.angle_gamma   90.00
#
_symmetry.space_group_name_H-M   'P 1'
#
loop_
_entity.id
_entity.type
_entity.pdbx_description
1 polymer ?
#
loop_
_entity_poly.entity_id
_entity_poly.type
_entity_poly.pdbx_seq_one_letter_code
_entity_poly.pdbx_strand_id
1 'polypeptide(L)'
;YHAPGGTFAGLNLFDIDEDVLYWMRARQQVALGCMRMLRKVADQLDRKARLGGIPRITTWSSLTGQNYQQMAPYFDFIFPKHYYWHRGFDGLYGTIHRWVLKLGEWNPSLTEKDCFLLVESLFGIRLPGVESLYDLERGFSDEFFTKVVYNETRRALAAIGDDDKTIFWVSASSREPHAGDAMTARDLQGILQASQDAGAKRFLFHPEPAINAPAWHVLSRMCGNPWRQETSDYWPEDTWREDVEGYGVNFHKAQKKDG
;
A
#
# COMPACT_ATOMS: atom_id res chain seq x y z
N TYR A 1 -29.82 1.79 6.42
CA TYR A 1 -30.16 0.51 5.78
C TYR A 1 -29.45 0.33 4.43
N HIS A 2 -29.22 1.40 3.65
CA HIS A 2 -28.51 1.29 2.37
C HIS A 2 -27.04 0.84 2.48
N ALA A 3 -26.26 1.43 3.39
CA ALA A 3 -24.82 1.14 3.52
C ALA A 3 -24.48 -0.36 3.64
N PRO A 4 -25.12 -1.16 4.52
CA PRO A 4 -24.90 -2.61 4.58
C PRO A 4 -25.67 -3.41 3.51
N GLY A 5 -26.41 -2.76 2.61
CA GLY A 5 -27.32 -3.41 1.66
C GLY A 5 -26.66 -3.95 0.37
N GLY A 6 -25.33 -3.90 0.28
CA GLY A 6 -24.56 -4.37 -0.88
C GLY A 6 -24.66 -3.44 -2.10
N THR A 7 -24.24 -3.94 -3.27
CA THR A 7 -24.05 -3.13 -4.48
C THR A 7 -25.28 -2.35 -4.90
N PHE A 8 -26.46 -2.98 -5.00
CA PHE A 8 -27.67 -2.28 -5.48
C PHE A 8 -28.18 -1.22 -4.50
N ALA A 9 -28.00 -1.42 -3.19
CA ALA A 9 -28.30 -0.38 -2.22
C ALA A 9 -27.26 0.75 -2.27
N GLY A 10 -26.00 0.40 -2.52
CA GLY A 10 -24.90 1.35 -2.75
C GLY A 10 -25.13 2.24 -3.97
N LEU A 11 -25.70 1.71 -5.06
CA LEU A 11 -26.04 2.54 -6.23
C LEU A 11 -26.99 3.69 -5.85
N ASN A 12 -28.04 3.39 -5.09
CA ASN A 12 -28.96 4.41 -4.59
C ASN A 12 -28.29 5.34 -3.56
N LEU A 13 -27.42 4.80 -2.71
CA LEU A 13 -26.75 5.55 -1.64
C LEU A 13 -25.80 6.63 -2.17
N PHE A 14 -25.11 6.32 -3.27
CA PHE A 14 -24.08 7.17 -3.86
C PHE A 14 -24.55 7.87 -5.14
N ASP A 15 -25.84 7.78 -5.45
CA ASP A 15 -26.44 8.33 -6.68
C ASP A 15 -25.69 7.87 -7.95
N ILE A 16 -25.37 6.57 -8.00
CA ILE A 16 -24.69 5.95 -9.14
C ILE A 16 -25.75 5.48 -10.13
N ASP A 17 -25.90 6.26 -11.20
CA ASP A 17 -26.74 5.97 -12.35
C ASP A 17 -25.92 5.36 -13.51
N GLU A 18 -26.56 5.20 -14.68
CA GLU A 18 -25.92 4.67 -15.89
C GLU A 18 -24.74 5.55 -16.37
N ASP A 19 -24.83 6.87 -16.20
CA ASP A 19 -23.80 7.82 -16.64
C ASP A 19 -22.54 7.68 -15.79
N VAL A 20 -22.69 7.53 -14.47
CA VAL A 20 -21.55 7.27 -13.57
C VAL A 20 -20.88 5.94 -13.92
N LEU A 21 -21.65 4.89 -14.19
CA LEU A 21 -21.13 3.59 -14.59
C LEU A 21 -20.39 3.66 -15.94
N TYR A 22 -20.95 4.40 -16.91
CA TYR A 22 -20.32 4.62 -18.20
C TYR A 22 -19.01 5.41 -18.06
N TRP A 23 -19.00 6.45 -17.23
CA TRP A 23 -17.81 7.24 -16.94
C TRP A 23 -16.70 6.41 -16.28
N MET A 24 -17.04 5.59 -15.27
CA MET A 24 -16.08 4.67 -14.64
C MET A 24 -15.48 3.70 -15.65
N ARG A 25 -16.30 3.11 -16.53
CA ARG A 25 -15.83 2.25 -17.62
C ARG A 25 -14.93 3.02 -18.60
N ALA A 26 -15.29 4.24 -18.97
CA ALA A 26 -14.49 5.05 -19.88
C ALA A 26 -13.08 5.32 -19.32
N ARG A 27 -12.96 5.64 -18.02
CA ARG A 27 -11.66 5.82 -17.33
C ARG A 27 -10.80 4.56 -17.41
N GLN A 28 -11.39 3.40 -17.17
CA GLN A 28 -10.72 2.10 -17.29
C GLN A 28 -10.25 1.84 -18.73
N GLN A 29 -11.08 2.13 -19.74
CA GLN A 29 -10.71 1.95 -21.14
C GLN A 29 -9.57 2.89 -21.58
N VAL A 30 -9.55 4.14 -21.10
CA VAL A 30 -8.44 5.07 -21.34
C VAL A 30 -7.15 4.53 -20.72
N ALA A 31 -7.18 4.05 -19.47
CA ALA A 31 -6.02 3.46 -18.82
C ALA A 31 -5.49 2.25 -19.58
N LEU A 32 -6.35 1.33 -20.00
CA LEU A 32 -5.98 0.16 -20.80
C LEU A 32 -5.43 0.54 -22.18
N GLY A 33 -6.01 1.56 -22.82
CA GLY A 33 -5.52 2.09 -24.08
C GLY A 33 -4.07 2.57 -23.96
N CYS A 34 -3.75 3.27 -22.87
CA CYS A 34 -2.39 3.70 -22.55
C CYS A 34 -1.46 2.50 -22.32
N MET A 35 -1.86 1.52 -21.51
CA MET A 35 -1.06 0.31 -21.25
C MET A 35 -0.75 -0.47 -22.53
N ARG A 36 -1.75 -0.64 -23.40
CA ARG A 36 -1.59 -1.29 -24.71
C ARG A 36 -0.64 -0.52 -25.62
N MET A 37 -0.72 0.81 -25.63
CA MET A 37 0.22 1.65 -26.38
C MET A 37 1.65 1.48 -25.88
N LEU A 38 1.85 1.56 -24.56
CA LEU A 38 3.18 1.37 -23.95
C LEU A 38 3.77 0.00 -24.28
N ARG A 39 2.98 -1.08 -24.21
CA ARG A 39 3.41 -2.43 -24.63
C ARG A 39 3.86 -2.45 -26.08
N LYS A 40 3.06 -1.89 -27.00
CA LYS A 40 3.39 -1.82 -28.43
C LYS A 40 4.70 -1.07 -28.69
N VAL A 41 4.93 0.05 -28.02
CA VAL A 41 6.17 0.83 -28.16
C VAL A 41 7.35 0.06 -27.59
N ALA A 42 7.20 -0.57 -26.42
CA ALA A 42 8.27 -1.34 -25.80
C ALA A 42 8.66 -2.58 -26.65
N ASP A 43 7.70 -3.20 -27.35
CA ASP A 43 7.96 -4.31 -28.28
C ASP A 43 8.76 -3.91 -29.52
N GLN A 44 8.82 -2.62 -29.84
CA GLN A 44 9.58 -2.09 -30.98
C GLN A 44 11.01 -1.69 -30.62
N LEU A 45 11.40 -1.76 -29.35
CA LEU A 45 12.76 -1.43 -28.93
C LEU A 45 13.73 -2.54 -29.34
N ASP A 46 14.87 -2.16 -29.96
CA ASP A 46 15.92 -3.10 -30.36
C ASP A 46 16.42 -3.97 -29.20
N ARG A 47 16.41 -3.41 -27.99
CA ARG A 47 16.67 -4.14 -26.75
C ARG A 47 15.34 -4.49 -26.10
N LYS A 48 15.15 -5.77 -25.79
CA LYS A 48 13.96 -6.28 -25.09
C LYS A 48 13.84 -5.68 -23.68
N ALA A 49 13.14 -4.55 -23.58
CA ALA A 49 12.76 -3.94 -22.31
C ALA A 49 11.58 -4.70 -21.68
N ARG A 50 11.65 -4.90 -20.36
CA ARG A 50 10.52 -5.44 -19.58
C ARG A 50 9.69 -4.29 -19.03
N LEU A 51 8.37 -4.41 -19.12
CA LEU A 51 7.43 -3.43 -18.60
C LEU A 51 6.86 -3.85 -17.26
N GLY A 52 6.95 -2.95 -16.29
CA GLY A 52 6.36 -3.09 -14.96
C GLY A 52 5.14 -2.19 -14.77
N GLY A 53 4.05 -2.73 -14.24
CA GLY A 53 2.87 -1.96 -13.83
C GLY A 53 2.75 -1.93 -12.31
N ILE A 54 2.52 -0.75 -11.71
CA ILE A 54 2.51 -0.58 -10.24
C ILE A 54 1.11 -0.14 -9.75
N PRO A 55 0.10 -1.04 -9.78
CA PRO A 55 -1.26 -0.71 -9.38
C PRO A 55 -1.43 -0.52 -7.87
N ARG A 56 -2.44 0.25 -7.47
CA ARG A 56 -2.90 0.32 -6.07
C ARG A 56 -3.39 -1.06 -5.60
N ILE A 57 -3.46 -1.31 -4.28
CA ILE A 57 -4.09 -2.54 -3.74
C ILE A 57 -5.46 -2.82 -4.38
N THR A 58 -5.90 -4.08 -4.34
CA THR A 58 -7.11 -4.51 -5.05
C THR A 58 -8.34 -3.69 -4.69
N THR A 59 -8.48 -3.28 -3.43
CA THR A 59 -9.53 -2.39 -2.93
C THR A 59 -9.63 -1.06 -3.69
N TRP A 60 -8.48 -0.43 -4.05
CA TRP A 60 -8.44 0.87 -4.72
C TRP A 60 -8.30 0.79 -6.24
N SER A 61 -7.89 -0.37 -6.75
CA SER A 61 -7.48 -0.54 -8.14
C SER A 61 -8.56 -0.19 -9.16
N SER A 62 -9.82 -0.53 -8.87
CA SER A 62 -10.96 -0.21 -9.73
C SER A 62 -11.26 1.29 -9.76
N LEU A 63 -11.08 1.99 -8.62
CA LEU A 63 -11.24 3.45 -8.53
C LEU A 63 -10.21 4.19 -9.40
N THR A 64 -9.03 3.61 -9.62
CA THR A 64 -7.95 4.20 -10.42
C THR A 64 -7.91 3.69 -11.87
N GLY A 65 -8.90 2.91 -12.30
CA GLY A 65 -8.95 2.33 -13.65
C GLY A 65 -7.92 1.21 -13.89
N GLN A 66 -7.28 0.72 -12.83
CA GLN A 66 -6.24 -0.31 -12.87
C GLN A 66 -6.87 -1.68 -12.64
N ASN A 67 -7.51 -2.23 -13.67
CA ASN A 67 -8.08 -3.57 -13.57
C ASN A 67 -7.00 -4.65 -13.72
N TYR A 68 -6.73 -5.36 -12.62
CA TYR A 68 -5.71 -6.42 -12.56
C TYR A 68 -5.86 -7.49 -13.65
N GLN A 69 -7.09 -7.95 -13.91
CA GLN A 69 -7.36 -8.98 -14.92
C GLN A 69 -7.04 -8.51 -16.33
N GLN A 70 -7.38 -7.25 -16.63
CA GLN A 70 -7.22 -6.70 -17.98
C GLN A 70 -5.84 -6.11 -18.23
N MET A 71 -5.12 -5.68 -17.18
CA MET A 71 -3.78 -5.13 -17.33
C MET A 71 -2.70 -6.21 -17.50
N ALA A 72 -2.93 -7.42 -16.98
CA ALA A 72 -1.92 -8.47 -16.92
C ALA A 72 -1.25 -8.84 -18.26
N PRO A 73 -1.96 -8.85 -19.42
CA PRO A 73 -1.34 -9.13 -20.71
C PRO A 73 -0.32 -8.07 -21.17
N TYR A 74 -0.38 -6.84 -20.65
CA TYR A 74 0.44 -5.72 -21.11
C TYR A 74 1.74 -5.53 -20.32
N PHE A 75 1.92 -6.24 -19.21
CA PHE A 75 3.07 -6.11 -18.34
C PHE A 75 3.82 -7.43 -18.18
N ASP A 76 5.14 -7.34 -18.12
CA ASP A 76 6.04 -8.44 -17.76
C ASP A 76 6.05 -8.66 -16.24
N PHE A 77 5.85 -7.60 -15.47
CA PHE A 77 5.72 -7.64 -14.01
C PHE A 77 4.60 -6.72 -13.53
N ILE A 78 3.90 -7.15 -12.48
CA ILE A 78 2.85 -6.36 -11.83
C ILE A 78 3.21 -6.26 -10.35
N PHE A 79 3.17 -5.04 -9.85
CA PHE A 79 3.59 -4.68 -8.51
C PHE A 79 2.41 -4.14 -7.69
N PRO A 80 1.51 -5.01 -7.17
CA PRO A 80 0.48 -4.57 -6.24
C PRO A 80 1.12 -3.84 -5.05
N LYS A 81 0.72 -2.59 -4.84
CA LYS A 81 1.23 -1.72 -3.80
C LYS A 81 0.67 -2.07 -2.43
N HIS A 82 1.35 -2.91 -1.64
CA HIS A 82 1.02 -3.19 -0.23
C HIS A 82 1.33 -2.01 0.70
N TYR A 83 0.65 -0.89 0.44
CA TYR A 83 0.83 0.38 1.13
C TYR A 83 -0.26 0.48 2.17
N TYR A 84 0.04 0.05 3.39
CA TYR A 84 -0.97 -0.09 4.44
C TYR A 84 -0.96 1.04 5.47
N TRP A 85 0.12 1.83 5.52
CA TRP A 85 0.38 2.85 6.54
C TRP A 85 -0.73 3.89 6.73
N HIS A 86 -0.66 4.53 7.90
CA HIS A 86 -1.50 5.66 8.24
C HIS A 86 -0.88 6.99 7.76
N ARG A 87 -1.69 8.05 7.71
CA ARG A 87 -1.33 9.37 7.15
C ARG A 87 -0.81 9.27 5.70
N GLY A 88 -0.16 10.32 5.20
CA GLY A 88 0.40 10.38 3.84
C GLY A 88 -0.64 10.36 2.73
N PHE A 89 -0.22 10.27 1.47
CA PHE A 89 -1.14 10.41 0.34
C PHE A 89 -1.80 9.11 -0.12
N ASP A 90 -1.18 7.96 0.16
CA ASP A 90 -1.54 6.72 -0.54
C ASP A 90 -1.50 5.45 0.34
N GLY A 91 -1.18 5.52 1.63
CA GLY A 91 -1.39 4.42 2.57
C GLY A 91 -2.87 4.05 2.74
N LEU A 92 -3.19 2.76 2.97
CA LEU A 92 -4.56 2.27 3.18
C LEU A 92 -5.24 2.99 4.34
N TYR A 93 -4.64 2.96 5.53
CA TYR A 93 -5.19 3.60 6.72
C TYR A 93 -5.33 5.11 6.50
N GLY A 94 -4.33 5.75 5.90
CA GLY A 94 -4.40 7.19 5.58
C GLY A 94 -5.55 7.51 4.61
N THR A 95 -5.72 6.69 3.57
CA THR A 95 -6.79 6.85 2.58
C THR A 95 -8.17 6.72 3.23
N ILE A 96 -8.36 5.72 4.09
CA ILE A 96 -9.60 5.54 4.85
C ILE A 96 -9.85 6.73 5.78
N HIS A 97 -8.84 7.18 6.55
CA HIS A 97 -8.93 8.36 7.41
C HIS A 97 -9.47 9.56 6.61
N ARG A 98 -8.84 9.88 5.47
CA ARG A 98 -9.26 11.02 4.65
C ARG A 98 -10.67 10.90 4.11
N TRP A 99 -11.08 9.71 3.69
CA TRP A 99 -12.46 9.48 3.24
C TRP A 99 -13.47 9.68 4.37
N VAL A 100 -13.20 9.12 5.56
CA VAL A 100 -14.08 9.29 6.74
C VAL A 100 -14.23 10.77 7.08
N LEU A 101 -13.12 11.52 7.18
CA LEU A 101 -13.17 12.96 7.43
C LEU A 101 -13.96 13.72 6.35
N LYS A 102 -13.68 13.44 5.08
CA LYS A 102 -14.30 14.17 3.96
C LYS A 102 -15.80 13.89 3.87
N LEU A 103 -16.23 12.65 4.11
CA LEU A 103 -17.64 12.28 4.15
C LEU A 103 -18.39 12.95 5.30
N GLY A 104 -17.77 13.03 6.49
CA GLY A 104 -18.34 13.75 7.63
C GLY A 104 -18.44 15.26 7.39
N GLU A 105 -17.42 15.84 6.76
CA GLU A 105 -17.44 17.26 6.35
C GLU A 105 -18.57 17.56 5.36
N TRP A 106 -18.75 16.71 4.35
CA TRP A 106 -19.82 16.88 3.37
C TRP A 106 -21.21 16.60 3.93
N ASN A 107 -21.31 15.83 5.01
CA ASN A 107 -22.58 15.40 5.59
C ASN A 107 -22.59 15.59 7.12
N PRO A 108 -22.76 16.82 7.63
CA PRO A 108 -22.60 17.13 9.05
C PRO A 108 -23.56 16.41 10.01
N SER A 109 -24.65 15.83 9.49
CA SER A 109 -25.60 15.04 10.29
C SER A 109 -25.14 13.59 10.51
N LEU A 110 -24.12 13.12 9.79
CA LEU A 110 -23.60 11.76 9.93
C LEU A 110 -22.61 11.68 11.08
N THR A 111 -22.68 10.57 11.83
CA THR A 111 -21.65 10.26 12.83
C THR A 111 -20.38 9.73 12.14
N GLU A 112 -19.26 9.71 12.87
CA GLU A 112 -18.03 9.08 12.38
C GLU A 112 -18.25 7.60 12.00
N LYS A 113 -19.07 6.89 12.78
CA LYS A 113 -19.45 5.49 12.52
C LYS A 113 -20.22 5.36 11.20
N ASP A 114 -21.13 6.28 10.91
CA ASP A 114 -21.83 6.31 9.63
C ASP A 114 -20.85 6.52 8.48
N CYS A 115 -19.86 7.41 8.65
CA CYS A 115 -18.84 7.66 7.65
C CYS A 115 -17.97 6.42 7.38
N PHE A 116 -17.59 5.65 8.41
CA PHE A 116 -16.93 4.35 8.23
C PHE A 116 -17.80 3.36 7.45
N LEU A 117 -19.11 3.29 7.75
CA LEU A 117 -20.03 2.43 7.01
C LEU A 117 -20.16 2.85 5.54
N LEU A 118 -20.10 4.14 5.24
CA LEU A 118 -20.05 4.63 3.85
C LEU A 118 -18.77 4.19 3.14
N VAL A 119 -17.61 4.28 3.80
CA VAL A 119 -16.33 3.80 3.23
C VAL A 119 -16.37 2.29 2.96
N GLU A 120 -16.87 1.51 3.91
CA GLU A 120 -17.06 0.06 3.73
C GLU A 120 -18.01 -0.24 2.56
N SER A 121 -19.12 0.48 2.44
CA SER A 121 -20.09 0.30 1.35
C SER A 121 -19.49 0.67 -0.01
N LEU A 122 -18.73 1.76 -0.08
CA LEU A 122 -18.17 2.27 -1.33
C LEU A 122 -17.04 1.39 -1.88
N PHE A 123 -16.24 0.80 -0.98
CA PHE A 123 -15.00 0.14 -1.36
C PHE A 123 -14.92 -1.34 -1.00
N GLY A 124 -15.89 -1.85 -0.26
CA GLY A 124 -15.95 -3.25 0.15
C GLY A 124 -14.83 -3.65 1.11
N ILE A 125 -14.27 -2.70 1.87
CA ILE A 125 -13.22 -2.97 2.86
C ILE A 125 -13.69 -2.61 4.27
N ARG A 126 -13.53 -3.56 5.19
CA ARG A 126 -13.72 -3.37 6.61
C ARG A 126 -12.41 -3.65 7.34
N LEU A 127 -11.95 -2.72 8.16
CA LEU A 127 -10.73 -2.89 8.95
C LEU A 127 -11.06 -3.57 10.30
N PRO A 128 -10.46 -4.74 10.62
CA PRO A 128 -10.72 -5.43 11.86
C PRO A 128 -10.27 -4.62 13.09
N GLY A 129 -11.17 -4.42 14.05
CA GLY A 129 -10.89 -3.70 15.29
C GLY A 129 -10.79 -2.17 15.16
N VAL A 130 -11.18 -1.61 14.01
CA VAL A 130 -11.26 -0.16 13.79
C VAL A 130 -12.72 0.27 13.85
N GLU A 131 -13.10 0.99 14.90
CA GLU A 131 -14.45 1.55 15.06
C GLU A 131 -14.45 3.08 15.05
N SER A 132 -13.26 3.68 15.13
CA SER A 132 -13.04 5.12 15.12
C SER A 132 -11.77 5.53 14.38
N LEU A 133 -11.63 6.80 14.06
CA LEU A 133 -10.41 7.41 13.53
C LEU A 133 -9.24 7.24 14.50
N TYR A 134 -9.52 7.27 15.80
CA TYR A 134 -8.50 7.03 16.84
C TYR A 134 -7.95 5.61 16.79
N ASP A 135 -8.74 4.60 16.42
CA ASP A 135 -8.24 3.24 16.31
C ASP A 135 -7.21 3.07 15.18
N LEU A 136 -7.25 3.93 14.14
CA LEU A 136 -6.22 3.95 13.10
C LEU A 136 -4.84 4.36 13.64
N GLU A 137 -4.79 5.12 14.75
CA GLU A 137 -3.55 5.55 15.41
C GLU A 137 -2.85 4.41 16.16
N ARG A 138 -3.57 3.30 16.42
CA ARG A 138 -3.05 2.17 17.20
C ARG A 138 -2.23 1.18 16.38
N GLY A 139 -2.06 1.44 15.08
CA GLY A 139 -1.37 0.56 14.15
C GLY A 139 -2.21 -0.65 13.73
N PHE A 140 -1.55 -1.68 13.20
CA PHE A 140 -2.22 -2.85 12.64
C PHE A 140 -2.47 -3.93 13.70
N SER A 141 -3.69 -4.46 13.75
CA SER A 141 -4.01 -5.64 14.57
C SER A 141 -3.51 -6.93 13.92
N ASP A 142 -3.43 -8.03 14.67
CA ASP A 142 -3.09 -9.34 14.06
C ASP A 142 -4.17 -9.80 13.06
N GLU A 143 -5.42 -9.43 13.31
CA GLU A 143 -6.53 -9.66 12.38
C GLU A 143 -6.37 -8.84 11.09
N PHE A 144 -5.76 -7.66 11.14
CA PHE A 144 -5.46 -6.89 9.94
C PHE A 144 -4.54 -7.69 8.99
N PHE A 145 -3.48 -8.32 9.51
CA PHE A 145 -2.60 -9.15 8.69
C PHE A 145 -3.32 -10.39 8.16
N THR A 146 -3.93 -11.17 9.06
CA THR A 146 -4.53 -12.48 8.72
C THR A 146 -5.81 -12.37 7.89
N LYS A 147 -6.51 -11.23 7.93
CA LYS A 147 -7.73 -11.01 7.13
C LYS A 147 -7.49 -10.02 6.00
N VAL A 148 -7.04 -8.79 6.28
CA VAL A 148 -6.97 -7.74 5.24
C VAL A 148 -5.80 -7.99 4.30
N VAL A 149 -4.57 -8.07 4.81
CA VAL A 149 -3.39 -8.27 3.96
C VAL A 149 -3.48 -9.61 3.22
N TYR A 150 -3.83 -10.68 3.92
CA TYR A 150 -4.04 -12.00 3.30
C TYR A 150 -5.04 -11.93 2.14
N ASN A 151 -6.22 -11.32 2.35
CA ASN A 151 -7.24 -11.27 1.31
C ASN A 151 -6.87 -10.35 0.15
N GLU A 152 -6.28 -9.17 0.40
CA GLU A 152 -5.79 -8.29 -0.68
C GLU A 152 -4.74 -9.00 -1.54
N THR A 153 -3.83 -9.74 -0.91
CA THR A 153 -2.81 -10.54 -1.59
C THR A 153 -3.44 -11.62 -2.46
N ARG A 154 -4.33 -12.44 -1.87
CA ARG A 154 -5.01 -13.53 -2.57
C ARG A 154 -5.87 -13.02 -3.74
N ARG A 155 -6.58 -11.90 -3.54
CA ARG A 155 -7.36 -11.26 -4.61
C ARG A 155 -6.47 -10.78 -5.75
N ALA A 156 -5.31 -10.21 -5.44
CA ALA A 156 -4.36 -9.75 -6.46
C ALA A 156 -3.83 -10.94 -7.29
N LEU A 157 -3.36 -12.00 -6.61
CA LEU A 157 -2.89 -13.22 -7.27
C LEU A 157 -3.97 -13.83 -8.17
N ALA A 158 -5.18 -14.00 -7.64
CA ALA A 158 -6.31 -14.54 -8.40
C ALA A 158 -6.71 -13.67 -9.60
N ALA A 159 -6.67 -12.34 -9.45
CA ALA A 159 -7.02 -11.42 -10.53
C ALA A 159 -5.95 -11.33 -11.61
N ILE A 160 -4.67 -11.42 -11.26
CA ILE A 160 -3.56 -11.41 -12.22
C ILE A 160 -3.47 -12.77 -12.95
N GLY A 161 -3.67 -13.87 -12.21
CA GLY A 161 -3.63 -15.24 -12.75
C GLY A 161 -2.23 -15.73 -13.10
N ASP A 162 -1.19 -15.01 -12.72
CA ASP A 162 0.22 -15.33 -12.97
C ASP A 162 1.11 -14.88 -11.80
N ASP A 163 1.38 -15.82 -10.90
CA ASP A 163 2.20 -15.58 -9.70
C ASP A 163 3.64 -15.18 -10.06
N ASP A 164 4.15 -15.64 -11.20
CA ASP A 164 5.52 -15.40 -11.65
C ASP A 164 5.67 -14.03 -12.32
N LYS A 165 4.57 -13.32 -12.55
CA LYS A 165 4.54 -11.87 -12.86
C LYS A 165 4.25 -11.00 -11.65
N THR A 166 3.65 -11.57 -10.60
CA THR A 166 3.22 -10.81 -9.43
C THR A 166 4.37 -10.63 -8.44
N ILE A 167 4.68 -9.37 -8.07
CA ILE A 167 5.74 -9.01 -7.13
C ILE A 167 5.18 -7.93 -6.20
N PHE A 168 4.88 -8.27 -4.95
CA PHE A 168 4.25 -7.31 -4.04
C PHE A 168 5.20 -6.20 -3.65
N TRP A 169 4.81 -4.95 -3.87
CA TRP A 169 5.62 -3.79 -3.49
C TRP A 169 5.30 -3.41 -2.05
N VAL A 170 6.31 -3.36 -1.18
CA VAL A 170 6.18 -2.93 0.22
C VAL A 170 7.04 -1.70 0.49
N SER A 171 6.58 -0.84 1.39
CA SER A 171 7.47 0.19 1.93
C SER A 171 8.37 -0.44 2.99
N ALA A 172 9.65 -0.09 2.95
CA ALA A 172 10.64 -0.40 3.99
C ALA A 172 11.28 0.88 4.51
N SER A 173 10.58 2.01 4.36
CA SER A 173 11.00 3.33 4.81
C SER A 173 10.96 3.45 6.32
N SER A 174 11.95 4.14 6.84
CA SER A 174 12.15 4.49 8.24
C SER A 174 11.56 5.84 8.64
N ARG A 175 11.13 6.67 7.69
CA ARG A 175 10.75 8.06 7.98
C ARG A 175 9.37 8.42 7.49
N GLU A 176 9.16 8.52 6.19
CA GLU A 176 7.96 9.17 5.65
C GLU A 176 7.56 8.59 4.28
N PRO A 177 7.05 7.34 4.22
CA PRO A 177 6.58 6.77 2.97
C PRO A 177 5.44 7.61 2.38
N HIS A 178 5.76 8.40 1.35
CA HIS A 178 4.84 9.37 0.75
C HIS A 178 4.12 10.26 1.79
N ALA A 179 4.89 10.81 2.73
CA ALA A 179 4.42 11.62 3.87
C ALA A 179 3.49 10.88 4.86
N GLY A 180 3.50 9.55 4.83
CA GLY A 180 2.80 8.68 5.77
C GLY A 180 3.66 8.26 6.94
N ASP A 181 3.06 7.55 7.88
CA ASP A 181 3.78 6.99 9.02
C ASP A 181 4.69 5.84 8.57
N ALA A 182 5.92 5.85 9.06
CA ALA A 182 6.85 4.74 8.85
C ALA A 182 6.27 3.43 9.40
N MET A 183 6.40 2.34 8.63
CA MET A 183 5.96 1.03 9.10
C MET A 183 7.01 0.45 10.04
N THR A 184 6.57 -0.06 11.19
CA THR A 184 7.49 -0.72 12.12
C THR A 184 8.01 -2.03 11.53
N ALA A 185 9.11 -2.57 12.07
CA ALA A 185 9.59 -3.89 11.68
C ALA A 185 8.54 -5.00 11.90
N ARG A 186 7.73 -4.88 12.96
CA ARG A 186 6.61 -5.80 13.22
C ARG A 186 5.57 -5.71 12.10
N ASP A 187 5.20 -4.50 11.68
CA ASP A 187 4.22 -4.30 10.62
C ASP A 187 4.72 -4.83 9.27
N LEU A 188 5.98 -4.52 8.94
CA LEU A 188 6.62 -5.04 7.73
C LEU A 188 6.66 -6.58 7.73
N GLN A 189 7.06 -7.20 8.85
CA GLN A 189 7.06 -8.65 8.99
C GLN A 189 5.64 -9.23 8.87
N GLY A 190 4.66 -8.64 9.54
CA GLY A 190 3.26 -9.06 9.48
C GLY A 190 2.68 -9.00 8.07
N ILE A 191 2.97 -7.91 7.33
CA ILE A 191 2.56 -7.75 5.94
C ILE A 191 3.19 -8.83 5.05
N LEU A 192 4.50 -9.02 5.15
CA LEU A 192 5.22 -9.96 4.31
C LEU A 192 4.85 -11.42 4.62
N GLN A 193 4.69 -11.77 5.90
CA GLN A 193 4.27 -13.12 6.30
C GLN A 193 2.85 -13.40 5.81
N ALA A 194 1.89 -12.50 6.05
CA ALA A 194 0.52 -12.69 5.57
C ALA A 194 0.44 -12.74 4.04
N SER A 195 1.30 -11.99 3.34
CA SER A 195 1.41 -12.07 1.88
C SER A 195 1.94 -13.44 1.45
N GLN A 196 3.00 -13.94 2.09
CA GLN A 196 3.56 -15.27 1.83
C GLN A 196 2.54 -16.37 2.08
N ASP A 197 1.82 -16.31 3.21
CA ASP A 197 0.78 -17.28 3.58
C ASP A 197 -0.38 -17.29 2.56
N ALA A 198 -0.64 -16.15 1.92
CA ALA A 198 -1.62 -16.02 0.83
C ALA A 198 -1.11 -16.51 -0.54
N GLY A 199 0.17 -16.92 -0.63
CA GLY A 199 0.78 -17.46 -1.84
C GLY A 199 1.76 -16.53 -2.55
N ALA A 200 2.08 -15.35 -1.99
CA ALA A 200 3.07 -14.46 -2.58
C ALA A 200 4.47 -15.10 -2.58
N LYS A 201 5.10 -15.17 -3.76
CA LYS A 201 6.44 -15.75 -3.92
C LYS A 201 7.57 -14.72 -3.82
N ARG A 202 7.28 -13.46 -4.16
CA ARG A 202 8.27 -12.38 -4.27
C ARG A 202 7.68 -11.07 -3.80
N PHE A 203 8.55 -10.23 -3.27
CA PHE A 203 8.27 -8.84 -2.97
C PHE A 203 9.39 -7.95 -3.52
N LEU A 204 9.05 -6.68 -3.72
CA LEU A 204 9.98 -5.59 -3.97
C LEU A 204 9.79 -4.60 -2.81
N PHE A 205 10.88 -4.01 -2.31
CA PHE A 205 10.78 -3.01 -1.27
C PHE A 205 11.26 -1.65 -1.76
N HIS A 206 10.71 -0.58 -1.17
CA HIS A 206 11.13 0.79 -1.39
C HIS A 206 11.65 1.41 -0.09
N PRO A 207 12.92 1.88 -0.07
CA PRO A 207 13.57 2.28 1.17
C PRO A 207 13.30 3.73 1.61
N GLU A 208 12.61 4.54 0.80
CA GLU A 208 12.57 6.02 0.83
C GLU A 208 12.84 6.76 2.17
N PRO A 209 13.84 7.65 2.28
CA PRO A 209 15.00 7.77 1.40
C PRO A 209 16.02 6.64 1.60
N ALA A 210 16.04 6.02 2.79
CA ALA A 210 17.01 5.01 3.18
C ALA A 210 16.38 4.00 4.14
N ILE A 211 16.88 2.77 4.09
CA ILE A 211 16.40 1.68 4.94
C ILE A 211 17.09 1.72 6.31
N ASN A 212 16.33 1.39 7.37
CA ASN A 212 16.86 1.21 8.72
C ASN A 212 17.15 -0.27 9.03
N ALA A 213 17.93 -0.51 10.08
CA ALA A 213 18.32 -1.85 10.50
C ALA A 213 17.14 -2.76 10.87
N PRO A 214 16.12 -2.29 11.60
CA PRO A 214 14.95 -3.13 11.86
C PRO A 214 14.27 -3.64 10.58
N ALA A 215 14.06 -2.78 9.57
CA ALA A 215 13.47 -3.18 8.30
C ALA A 215 14.39 -4.12 7.52
N TRP A 216 15.69 -3.81 7.45
CA TRP A 216 16.66 -4.67 6.77
C TRP A 216 16.78 -6.06 7.40
N HIS A 217 16.70 -6.15 8.73
CA HIS A 217 16.69 -7.42 9.45
C HIS A 217 15.52 -8.32 9.05
N VAL A 218 14.32 -7.73 8.90
CA VAL A 218 13.13 -8.43 8.42
C VAL A 218 13.33 -8.93 6.98
N LEU A 219 13.68 -8.02 6.06
CA LEU A 219 13.80 -8.36 4.63
C LEU A 219 14.87 -9.41 4.37
N SER A 220 16.06 -9.23 4.94
CA SER A 220 17.21 -10.13 4.76
C SER A 220 16.92 -11.54 5.29
N ARG A 221 16.27 -11.64 6.46
CA ARG A 221 15.84 -12.91 7.03
C ARG A 221 14.79 -13.59 6.16
N MET A 222 13.79 -12.87 5.68
CA MET A 222 12.75 -13.44 4.81
C MET A 222 13.30 -13.91 3.46
N CYS A 223 14.34 -13.25 2.95
CA CYS A 223 15.05 -13.67 1.74
C CYS A 223 16.06 -14.81 1.98
N GLY A 224 16.15 -15.36 3.19
CA GLY A 224 17.02 -16.50 3.51
C GLY A 224 18.49 -16.15 3.75
N ASN A 225 18.87 -14.87 3.73
CA ASN A 225 20.24 -14.40 4.02
C ASN A 225 20.21 -13.38 5.16
N PRO A 226 19.98 -13.81 6.42
CA PRO A 226 19.81 -12.89 7.53
C PRO A 226 21.01 -11.98 7.74
N TRP A 227 20.77 -10.67 7.74
CA TRP A 227 21.76 -9.69 8.15
C TRP A 227 22.11 -9.89 9.64
N ARG A 228 23.40 -9.76 9.95
CA ARG A 228 23.92 -9.84 11.32
C ARG A 228 24.65 -8.56 11.62
N GLN A 229 24.14 -7.81 12.59
CA GLN A 229 24.64 -6.49 12.94
C GLN A 229 26.12 -6.52 13.33
N GLU A 230 26.58 -7.60 13.97
CA GLU A 230 27.93 -7.73 14.52
C GLU A 230 28.98 -8.09 13.48
N THR A 231 28.60 -8.71 12.37
CA THR A 231 29.54 -9.32 11.41
C THR A 231 29.36 -8.85 9.98
N SER A 232 28.35 -8.02 9.70
CA SER A 232 28.06 -7.56 8.34
C SER A 232 28.91 -6.34 7.98
N ASP A 233 29.52 -6.38 6.80
CA ASP A 233 30.20 -5.24 6.18
C ASP A 233 29.21 -4.18 5.66
N TYR A 234 27.95 -4.58 5.41
CA TYR A 234 26.86 -3.66 5.07
C TYR A 234 26.18 -3.11 6.32
N TRP A 235 25.95 -1.80 6.35
CA TRP A 235 25.21 -1.09 7.38
C TRP A 235 24.04 -0.29 6.77
N PRO A 236 22.79 -0.47 7.22
CA PRO A 236 21.65 0.29 6.70
C PRO A 236 21.77 1.78 7.01
N GLU A 237 21.69 2.62 5.97
CA GLU A 237 22.02 4.05 6.01
C GLU A 237 21.21 4.86 7.02
N ASP A 238 19.94 4.51 7.26
CA ASP A 238 19.11 5.20 8.26
C ASP A 238 19.16 4.54 9.64
N THR A 239 20.33 4.01 10.01
CA THR A 239 20.58 3.41 11.32
C THR A 239 21.77 4.08 11.98
N TRP A 240 21.54 4.61 13.18
CA TRP A 240 22.61 5.17 13.99
C TRP A 240 23.61 4.09 14.44
N ARG A 241 24.89 4.43 14.41
CA ARG A 241 26.01 3.66 14.97
C ARG A 241 27.09 4.63 15.44
N GLU A 242 27.76 4.32 16.55
CA GLU A 242 28.75 5.23 17.18
C GLU A 242 29.96 5.55 16.29
N ASP A 243 30.36 4.62 15.43
CA ASP A 243 31.52 4.69 14.55
C ASP A 243 31.19 5.16 13.11
N VAL A 244 29.91 5.40 12.81
CA VAL A 244 29.47 5.96 11.53
C VAL A 244 29.38 7.49 11.66
N GLU A 245 30.42 8.18 11.17
CA GLU A 245 30.46 9.65 11.11
C GLU A 245 29.24 10.19 10.35
N GLY A 246 28.46 11.09 10.99
CA GLY A 246 27.42 11.86 10.29
C GLY A 246 26.18 12.23 11.11
N TYR A 247 25.84 11.50 12.18
CA TYR A 247 24.64 11.81 13.00
C TYR A 247 24.92 12.45 14.37
N GLY A 248 26.20 12.60 14.75
CA GLY A 248 26.62 13.20 16.04
C GLY A 248 26.95 14.70 16.00
N VAL A 249 27.00 15.35 14.83
CA VAL A 249 27.54 16.73 14.74
C VAL A 249 26.54 17.80 15.23
N ASN A 250 25.26 17.46 15.40
CA ASN A 250 24.23 18.44 15.82
C ASN A 250 23.87 18.38 17.31
N PHE A 251 24.12 17.29 18.03
CA PHE A 251 23.84 17.25 19.47
C PHE A 251 24.92 17.94 20.32
N HIS A 252 26.17 17.95 19.86
CA HIS A 252 27.25 18.67 20.55
C HIS A 252 27.25 20.20 20.34
N LYS A 253 26.49 20.72 19.35
CA LYS A 253 26.33 22.18 19.17
C LYS A 253 25.29 22.80 20.10
N ALA A 254 24.41 22.01 20.73
CA ALA A 254 23.39 22.52 21.64
C ALA A 254 23.86 22.71 23.09
N GLN A 255 25.06 22.24 23.46
CA GLN A 255 25.60 22.34 24.83
C GLN A 255 26.64 23.44 25.05
N LYS A 256 26.83 24.37 24.10
CA LYS A 256 27.71 25.54 24.28
C LYS A 256 27.02 26.85 23.92
N LYS A 257 26.04 27.23 24.73
CA LYS A 257 25.65 28.62 24.94
C LYS A 257 25.16 28.74 26.38
N ASP A 258 26.10 28.86 27.30
CA ASP A 258 25.97 29.52 28.59
C ASP A 258 27.40 29.74 29.11
N GLY A 259 27.92 30.93 28.83
CA GLY A 259 29.23 31.44 29.23
C GLY A 259 29.22 32.94 29.07
#